data_AF-A0A2V8E198-F1
#
_entry.id   AF-A0A2V8E198-F1
#
_cell.length_a   1.000
_cell.length_b   1.000
_cell.length_c   1.000
_cell.angle_alpha   90.00
_cell.angle_beta   90.00
_cell.angle_gamma   90.00
#
_symmetry.space_group_name_H-M   'P 1'
#
loop_
_entity.id
_entity.type
_entity.pdbx_description
1 polymer ?
#
loop_
_entity_poly.entity_id
_entity_poly.type
_entity_poly.pdbx_seq_one_letter_code
_entity_poly.pdbx_strand_id
1 'polypeptide(L)'
;LDQLQPVGYERPMPVVPGFEVEFVNAGHLLGSAYARARIGGHTMLFGGDLGRYSRPVLPDPSPIEAADILLVESTYGDRLHEPDDGGQRLATIVDQTAQRGGKLIIPSFAIGRVEEVLYWLKRLEEARRIPVLPVYVDSPMAAAALRFYTDRISELDPELHRVARDLCIF
;
A
#
# COMPACT_ATOMS: atom_id res chain seq x y z
N LEU A 1 18.18 -2.81 -17.35
CA LEU A 1 16.75 -3.17 -17.15
C LEU A 1 16.12 -3.66 -18.45
N ASP A 2 16.94 -4.02 -19.44
CA ASP A 2 16.56 -3.94 -20.86
C ASP A 2 15.71 -5.13 -21.31
N GLN A 3 15.56 -6.13 -20.43
CA GLN A 3 14.70 -7.29 -20.63
C GLN A 3 13.35 -7.16 -19.94
N LEU A 4 13.14 -6.12 -19.11
CA LEU A 4 11.86 -5.90 -18.44
C LEU A 4 10.95 -5.09 -19.35
N GLN A 5 9.71 -5.54 -19.48
CA GLN A 5 8.66 -4.84 -20.20
C GLN A 5 7.55 -4.48 -19.23
N PRO A 6 7.16 -3.18 -19.13
CA PRO A 6 6.02 -2.80 -18.33
C PRO A 6 4.74 -3.33 -18.97
N VAL A 7 3.86 -3.89 -18.15
CA VAL A 7 2.54 -4.38 -18.57
C VAL A 7 1.51 -3.70 -17.68
N GLY A 8 0.45 -3.18 -18.30
CA GLY A 8 -0.64 -2.56 -17.57
C GLY A 8 -1.57 -3.59 -16.93
N TYR A 9 -2.33 -3.16 -15.93
CA TYR A 9 -3.39 -4.00 -15.37
C TYR A 9 -4.49 -4.29 -16.38
N GLU A 10 -5.15 -5.43 -16.20
CA GLU A 10 -6.31 -5.89 -16.98
C GLU A 10 -6.02 -5.97 -18.48
N ARG A 11 -4.77 -6.31 -18.81
CA ARG A 11 -4.29 -6.52 -20.18
C ARG A 11 -3.73 -7.93 -20.32
N PRO A 12 -4.50 -8.89 -20.87
CA PRO A 12 -3.98 -10.20 -21.20
C PRO A 12 -2.79 -10.11 -22.17
N MET A 13 -1.67 -10.73 -21.79
CA MET A 13 -0.46 -10.81 -22.59
C MET A 13 -0.20 -12.28 -23.00
N PRO A 14 -0.11 -12.60 -24.29
CA PRO A 14 0.34 -13.92 -24.71
C PRO A 14 1.84 -14.05 -24.41
N VAL A 15 2.21 -15.11 -23.68
CA VAL A 15 3.62 -15.38 -23.35
C VAL A 15 4.19 -16.42 -24.32
N VAL A 16 3.42 -17.50 -24.56
CA VAL A 16 3.68 -18.51 -25.61
C VAL A 16 2.32 -19.03 -26.14
N PRO A 17 2.27 -19.75 -27.27
CA PRO A 17 1.00 -20.28 -27.79
C PRO A 17 0.22 -21.08 -26.73
N GLY A 18 -1.03 -20.67 -26.48
CA GLY A 18 -1.91 -21.32 -25.51
C GLY A 18 -1.63 -20.95 -24.04
N PHE A 19 -0.74 -19.99 -23.77
CA PHE A 19 -0.44 -19.47 -22.44
C PHE A 19 -0.45 -17.94 -22.43
N GLU A 20 -1.34 -17.36 -21.63
CA GLU A 20 -1.42 -15.92 -21.42
C GLU A 20 -1.41 -15.57 -19.93
N VAL A 21 -0.90 -14.38 -19.62
CA VAL A 21 -0.85 -13.82 -18.28
C VAL A 21 -1.53 -12.46 -18.28
N GLU A 22 -2.27 -12.15 -17.23
CA GLU A 22 -2.90 -10.87 -17.03
C GLU A 22 -2.64 -10.41 -15.59
N PHE A 23 -2.24 -9.16 -15.42
CA PHE A 23 -2.00 -8.59 -14.11
C PHE A 23 -3.23 -7.84 -13.62
N VAL A 24 -3.61 -8.03 -12.37
CA VAL A 24 -4.77 -7.38 -11.75
C VAL A 24 -4.31 -6.76 -10.44
N ASN A 25 -4.73 -5.53 -10.12
CA ASN A 25 -4.23 -4.80 -8.96
C ASN A 25 -4.48 -5.56 -7.64
N ALA A 26 -3.41 -5.81 -6.88
CA ALA A 26 -3.47 -6.53 -5.60
C ALA A 26 -3.62 -5.61 -4.38
N GLY A 27 -3.53 -4.28 -4.54
CA GLY A 27 -3.72 -3.31 -3.46
C GLY A 27 -2.70 -3.39 -2.32
N HIS A 28 -1.59 -4.13 -2.47
CA HIS A 28 -0.58 -4.33 -1.43
C HIS A 28 0.47 -3.22 -1.41
N LEU A 29 0.97 -2.85 -2.58
CA LEU A 29 1.86 -1.71 -2.85
C LEU A 29 1.47 -1.08 -4.19
N LEU A 30 1.92 0.14 -4.45
CA LEU A 30 1.80 0.74 -5.77
C LEU A 30 2.52 -0.14 -6.81
N GLY A 31 1.78 -0.61 -7.82
CA GLY A 31 2.29 -1.56 -8.81
C GLY A 31 2.16 -3.05 -8.43
N SER A 32 1.63 -3.39 -7.24
CA SER A 32 1.40 -4.77 -6.84
C SER A 32 0.26 -5.43 -7.63
N ALA A 33 0.43 -6.71 -7.99
CA ALA A 33 -0.51 -7.41 -8.85
C ALA A 33 -0.71 -8.87 -8.46
N TYR A 34 -1.93 -9.36 -8.65
CA TYR A 34 -2.17 -10.76 -8.96
C TYR A 34 -1.70 -11.07 -10.37
N ALA A 35 -1.23 -12.29 -10.60
CA ALA A 35 -1.05 -12.81 -11.95
C ALA A 35 -2.11 -13.85 -12.24
N ARG A 36 -3.00 -13.56 -13.19
CA ARG A 36 -3.98 -14.50 -13.73
C ARG A 36 -3.38 -15.16 -14.97
N ALA A 37 -3.04 -16.43 -14.84
CA ALA A 37 -2.48 -17.25 -15.89
C ALA A 37 -3.57 -18.15 -16.50
N ARG A 38 -3.74 -18.10 -17.83
CA ARG A 38 -4.66 -19.01 -18.55
C ARG A 38 -3.87 -19.97 -19.43
N ILE A 39 -4.09 -21.28 -19.24
CA ILE A 39 -3.44 -22.34 -20.00
C ILE A 39 -4.37 -23.52 -20.22
N GLY A 40 -4.48 -23.98 -21.47
CA GLY A 40 -5.26 -25.18 -21.79
C GLY A 40 -6.73 -25.12 -21.35
N GLY A 41 -7.33 -23.94 -21.30
CA GLY A 41 -8.71 -23.72 -20.83
C GLY A 41 -8.86 -23.60 -19.31
N HIS A 42 -7.77 -23.73 -18.53
CA HIS A 42 -7.75 -23.55 -17.09
C HIS A 42 -7.19 -22.18 -16.70
N THR A 43 -7.66 -21.66 -15.56
CA THR A 43 -7.22 -20.41 -14.97
C THR A 43 -6.53 -20.68 -13.64
N MET A 44 -5.27 -20.26 -13.52
CA MET A 44 -4.52 -20.24 -12.28
C MET A 44 -4.31 -18.80 -11.84
N LEU A 45 -4.61 -18.50 -10.58
CA LEU A 45 -4.39 -17.19 -9.98
C LEU A 45 -3.24 -17.25 -8.98
N PHE A 46 -2.21 -16.44 -9.20
CA PHE A 46 -1.13 -16.20 -8.25
C PHE A 46 -1.46 -14.92 -7.48
N GLY A 47 -1.70 -15.06 -6.17
CA GLY A 47 -2.12 -13.97 -5.29
C GLY A 47 -1.02 -12.96 -4.97
N GLY A 48 0.25 -13.39 -4.95
CA GLY A 48 1.32 -12.56 -4.40
C GLY A 48 1.02 -12.16 -2.95
N ASP A 49 1.53 -11.00 -2.54
CA ASP A 49 1.13 -10.36 -1.28
C ASP A 49 -0.16 -9.57 -1.53
N LEU A 50 -1.18 -9.84 -0.71
CA LEU A 50 -2.52 -9.30 -0.85
C LEU A 50 -2.67 -8.03 -0.02
N GLY A 51 -3.20 -6.98 -0.63
CA GLY A 51 -3.60 -5.76 0.06
C GLY A 51 -4.75 -6.00 1.03
N ARG A 52 -4.84 -5.16 2.06
CA ARG A 52 -5.98 -5.21 3.00
C ARG A 52 -7.03 -4.19 2.59
N TYR A 53 -8.29 -4.59 2.64
CA TYR A 53 -9.43 -3.71 2.41
C TYR A 53 -9.47 -2.54 3.41
N SER A 54 -9.94 -1.39 2.92
CA SER A 54 -10.15 -0.16 3.67
C SER A 54 -8.89 0.33 4.38
N ARG A 55 -7.71 0.08 3.80
CA ARG A 55 -6.46 0.70 4.23
C ARG A 55 -6.30 2.04 3.51
N PRO A 56 -5.75 3.06 4.19
CA PRO A 56 -5.44 4.31 3.52
C PRO A 56 -4.28 4.13 2.52
N VAL A 57 -4.06 5.15 1.69
CA VAL A 57 -2.98 5.26 0.69
C VAL A 57 -3.23 4.44 -0.58
N LEU A 58 -3.47 3.14 -0.48
CA LEU A 58 -3.64 2.27 -1.64
C LEU A 58 -5.11 1.90 -1.84
N PRO A 59 -5.59 1.76 -3.09
CA PRO A 59 -6.93 1.25 -3.34
C PRO A 59 -7.07 -0.19 -2.86
N ASP A 60 -8.31 -0.57 -2.58
CA ASP A 60 -8.64 -1.96 -2.26
C ASP A 60 -8.18 -2.93 -3.36
N PRO A 61 -7.83 -4.17 -3.00
CA PRO A 61 -7.50 -5.19 -3.99
C PRO A 61 -8.66 -5.43 -4.95
N SER A 62 -8.37 -5.50 -6.26
CA SER A 62 -9.41 -5.70 -7.28
C SER A 62 -10.04 -7.09 -7.15
N PRO A 63 -11.38 -7.21 -7.21
CA PRO A 63 -12.03 -8.52 -7.10
C PRO A 63 -11.73 -9.40 -8.31
N ILE A 64 -11.63 -10.71 -8.09
CA ILE A 64 -11.55 -11.72 -9.15
C ILE A 64 -12.69 -12.72 -8.97
N GLU A 65 -13.46 -12.94 -10.04
CA GLU A 65 -14.69 -13.74 -9.98
C GLU A 65 -14.43 -15.24 -9.78
N ALA A 66 -13.43 -15.81 -10.48
CA ALA A 66 -13.15 -17.25 -10.44
C ALA A 66 -11.72 -17.60 -10.87
N ALA A 67 -11.23 -18.72 -10.34
CA ALA A 67 -10.03 -19.42 -10.78
C ALA A 67 -10.19 -20.93 -10.50
N ASP A 68 -9.61 -21.78 -11.34
CA ASP A 68 -9.57 -23.24 -11.09
C ASP A 68 -8.54 -23.58 -10.01
N ILE A 69 -7.42 -22.84 -9.99
CA ILE A 69 -6.34 -22.99 -9.01
C ILE A 69 -6.02 -21.61 -8.43
N LEU A 70 -6.02 -21.53 -7.10
CA LEU A 70 -5.62 -20.34 -6.37
C LEU A 70 -4.34 -20.62 -5.58
N LEU A 71 -3.26 -19.92 -5.92
CA LEU A 71 -2.05 -19.86 -5.10
C LEU A 71 -2.09 -18.57 -4.28
N VAL A 72 -2.32 -18.70 -2.98
CA VAL A 72 -2.45 -17.57 -2.05
C VAL A 72 -1.32 -17.60 -1.02
N GLU A 73 -0.88 -16.41 -0.61
CA GLU A 73 0.03 -16.28 0.52
C GLU A 73 -0.63 -16.70 1.84
N SER A 74 0.19 -16.84 2.89
CA SER A 74 -0.29 -17.20 4.23
C SER A 74 0.43 -16.42 5.33
N THR A 75 0.85 -15.18 5.06
CA THR A 75 1.66 -14.34 5.96
C THR A 75 1.10 -14.26 7.39
N TYR A 76 -0.22 -14.11 7.53
CA TYR A 76 -0.88 -14.07 8.85
C TYR A 76 -1.50 -15.40 9.26
N GLY A 77 -1.76 -16.31 8.32
CA GLY A 77 -2.26 -17.66 8.56
C GLY A 77 -3.46 -17.74 9.51
N ASP A 78 -3.18 -17.99 10.79
CA ASP A 78 -4.14 -18.19 11.88
C ASP A 78 -4.47 -16.91 12.68
N ARG A 79 -3.95 -15.75 12.28
CA ARG A 79 -4.12 -14.47 13.00
C ARG A 79 -5.15 -13.58 12.34
N LEU A 80 -6.06 -13.06 13.15
CA LEU A 80 -7.00 -12.02 12.75
C LEU A 80 -6.40 -10.63 13.00
N HIS A 81 -6.64 -9.72 12.07
CA HIS A 81 -6.37 -8.31 12.31
C HIS A 81 -7.40 -7.74 13.27
N GLU A 82 -6.93 -6.91 14.21
CA GLU A 82 -7.82 -6.09 15.00
C GLU A 82 -8.59 -5.10 14.10
N PRO A 83 -9.81 -4.71 14.51
CA PRO A 83 -10.52 -3.60 13.90
C PRO A 83 -9.65 -2.34 13.88
N ASP A 84 -9.88 -1.49 12.89
CA ASP A 84 -9.22 -0.17 12.86
C ASP A 84 -9.63 0.64 14.10
N ASP A 85 -8.65 1.16 14.84
CA ASP A 85 -8.84 1.99 16.02
C ASP A 85 -8.82 3.50 15.69
N GLY A 86 -8.83 3.84 14.40
CA GLY A 86 -8.75 5.19 13.88
C GLY A 86 -7.46 5.89 14.28
N GLY A 87 -6.36 5.16 14.48
CA GLY A 87 -5.08 5.68 14.92
C GLY A 87 -5.00 6.03 16.41
N GLN A 88 -5.93 5.55 17.26
CA GLN A 88 -5.95 5.86 18.69
C GLN A 88 -4.68 5.41 19.43
N ARG A 89 -4.18 4.22 19.13
CA ARG A 89 -2.91 3.73 19.71
C ARG A 89 -1.73 4.61 19.30
N LEU A 90 -1.66 5.00 18.02
CA LEU A 90 -0.62 5.90 17.53
C LEU A 90 -0.70 7.26 18.23
N ALA A 91 -1.89 7.87 18.32
CA ALA A 91 -2.10 9.14 19.00
C ALA A 91 -1.64 9.08 20.46
N THR A 92 -2.00 8.01 21.17
CA THR A 92 -1.60 7.80 22.57
C THR A 92 -0.07 7.76 22.71
N ILE A 93 0.63 7.04 21.82
CA ILE A 93 2.09 6.93 21.84
C ILE A 93 2.74 8.29 21.54
N VAL A 94 2.24 9.01 20.54
CA VAL A 94 2.75 10.34 20.15
C VAL A 94 2.59 11.33 21.30
N ASP A 95 1.38 11.46 21.86
CA ASP A 95 1.09 12.39 22.95
C ASP A 95 1.93 12.13 24.19
N GLN A 96 1.99 10.87 24.64
CA GLN A 96 2.79 10.51 25.81
C GLN A 96 4.28 10.81 25.59
N THR A 97 4.77 10.62 24.36
CA THR A 97 6.16 10.91 24.01
C THR A 97 6.43 12.41 23.99
N ALA A 98 5.53 13.20 23.38
CA ALA A 98 5.62 14.65 23.29
C ALA A 98 5.55 15.32 24.68
N GLN A 99 4.64 14.88 25.55
CA GLN A 99 4.50 15.41 26.91
C GLN A 99 5.76 15.25 27.76
N ARG A 100 6.56 14.22 27.48
CA ARG A 100 7.85 13.97 28.16
C ARG A 100 9.03 14.68 27.50
N GLY A 101 8.81 15.44 26.42
CA GLY A 101 9.87 16.04 25.61
C GLY A 101 10.73 15.01 24.87
N GLY A 102 10.21 13.80 24.65
CA GLY A 102 10.92 12.70 24.00
C GLY A 102 10.88 12.77 22.48
N LYS A 103 11.64 11.88 21.84
CA LYS A 103 11.63 11.68 20.38
C LYS A 103 10.98 10.34 20.05
N LEU A 104 10.08 10.31 19.07
CA LEU A 104 9.49 9.08 18.55
C LEU A 104 10.29 8.62 17.33
N ILE A 105 10.81 7.39 17.38
CA ILE A 105 11.56 6.77 16.28
C ILE A 105 10.74 5.59 15.77
N ILE A 106 10.36 5.61 14.48
CA ILE A 106 9.55 4.57 13.85
C ILE A 106 10.37 3.89 12.74
N PRO A 107 10.96 2.71 12.98
CA PRO A 107 11.60 1.95 11.93
C PRO A 107 10.54 1.43 10.96
N SER A 108 10.72 1.67 9.67
CA SER A 108 9.81 1.21 8.63
C SER A 108 10.57 0.93 7.33
N PHE A 109 9.98 0.09 6.47
CA PHE A 109 10.44 -0.01 5.10
C PHE A 109 10.23 1.33 4.39
N ALA A 110 11.14 1.65 3.47
CA ALA A 110 11.11 2.93 2.75
C ALA A 110 9.98 3.02 1.71
N ILE A 111 9.22 1.95 1.49
CA ILE A 111 8.08 1.89 0.57
C ILE A 111 6.93 1.13 1.26
N GLY A 112 5.70 1.60 1.07
CA GLY A 112 4.47 1.08 1.69
C GLY A 112 4.20 1.61 3.09
N ARG A 113 5.01 1.20 4.08
CA ARG A 113 4.69 1.49 5.49
C ARG A 113 4.95 2.94 5.89
N VAL A 114 5.94 3.60 5.27
CA VAL A 114 6.25 5.00 5.58
C VAL A 114 5.11 5.92 5.16
N GLU A 115 4.47 5.64 4.02
CA GLU A 115 3.33 6.36 3.47
C GLU A 115 2.12 6.28 4.41
N GLU A 116 1.80 5.08 4.91
CA GLU A 116 0.71 4.90 5.90
C GLU A 116 0.98 5.67 7.20
N VAL A 117 2.22 5.64 7.71
CA VAL A 117 2.58 6.35 8.94
C VAL A 117 2.43 7.86 8.77
N LEU A 118 2.93 8.42 7.66
CA LEU A 118 2.81 9.84 7.37
C LEU A 118 1.35 10.26 7.19
N TYR A 119 0.55 9.45 6.50
CA TYR A 119 -0.90 9.66 6.38
C TYR A 119 -1.57 9.76 7.76
N TRP A 120 -1.30 8.79 8.66
CA TRP A 120 -1.94 8.77 9.97
C TRP A 120 -1.48 9.91 10.88
N LEU A 121 -0.19 10.25 10.87
CA LEU A 121 0.31 11.41 11.62
C LEU A 121 -0.42 12.68 11.17
N LYS A 122 -0.46 12.94 9.86
CA LYS A 122 -1.15 14.12 9.31
C LYS A 122 -2.64 14.15 9.67
N ARG A 123 -3.34 13.03 9.51
CA ARG A 123 -4.77 12.92 9.84
C ARG A 123 -5.04 13.17 11.33
N LEU A 124 -4.17 12.70 12.21
CA LEU A 124 -4.30 12.92 13.66
C LEU A 124 -3.98 14.37 14.04
N GLU A 125 -3.01 15.02 13.39
CA GLU A 125 -2.70 16.45 13.55
C GLU A 125 -3.88 17.33 13.11
N GLU A 126 -4.46 17.07 11.93
CA GLU A 126 -5.64 17.78 11.41
C GLU A 126 -6.85 17.63 12.33
N ALA A 127 -7.04 16.44 12.89
CA ALA A 127 -8.08 16.17 13.88
C ALA A 127 -7.77 16.75 15.28
N ARG A 128 -6.60 17.40 15.46
CA ARG A 128 -6.11 17.91 16.76
C ARG A 128 -6.06 16.85 17.86
N ARG A 129 -5.83 15.59 17.47
CA ARG A 129 -5.70 14.45 18.37
C ARG A 129 -4.26 14.24 18.84
N ILE A 130 -3.30 14.87 18.16
CA ILE A 130 -1.90 14.98 18.56
C ILE A 130 -1.43 16.42 18.32
N PRO A 131 -0.39 16.90 19.02
CA PRO A 131 0.25 18.17 18.68
C PRO A 131 0.87 18.09 17.28
N VAL A 132 0.98 19.24 16.62
CA VAL A 132 1.76 19.36 15.38
C VAL A 132 3.24 19.25 15.73
N LEU A 133 3.92 18.27 15.15
CA LEU A 133 5.32 17.96 15.46
C LEU A 133 6.18 17.99 14.19
N PRO A 134 7.48 18.34 14.30
CA PRO A 134 8.38 18.17 13.18
C PRO A 134 8.57 16.67 12.91
N VAL A 135 8.25 16.25 11.68
CA VAL A 135 8.43 14.88 11.19
C VAL A 135 9.59 14.85 10.20
N TYR A 136 10.50 13.89 10.36
CA TYR A 136 11.68 13.73 9.50
C TYR A 136 11.67 12.33 8.89
N VAL A 137 11.84 12.26 7.57
CA VAL A 137 12.01 11.00 6.82
C VAL A 137 13.48 10.86 6.45
N ASP A 138 14.20 9.99 7.16
CA ASP A 138 15.64 9.80 6.99
C ASP A 138 15.96 8.64 6.04
N SER A 139 15.56 8.79 4.76
CA SER A 139 15.90 7.82 3.72
C SER A 139 15.76 8.45 2.33
N PRO A 140 16.85 8.51 1.52
CA PRO A 140 16.76 8.94 0.13
C PRO A 140 15.80 8.09 -0.70
N MET A 141 15.70 6.79 -0.38
CA MET A 141 14.77 5.87 -1.02
C MET A 141 13.32 6.18 -0.66
N ALA A 142 13.04 6.48 0.62
CA ALA A 142 11.69 6.86 1.05
C ALA A 142 11.27 8.19 0.43
N ALA A 143 12.16 9.18 0.39
CA ALA A 143 11.89 10.44 -0.28
C ALA A 143 11.61 10.26 -1.78
N ALA A 144 12.34 9.37 -2.46
CA ALA A 144 12.08 9.03 -3.86
C ALA A 144 10.75 8.29 -4.05
N ALA A 145 10.43 7.34 -3.17
CA ALA A 145 9.17 6.61 -3.19
C ALA A 145 7.98 7.54 -2.98
N LEU A 146 8.04 8.43 -1.98
CA LEU A 146 6.99 9.42 -1.72
C LEU A 146 6.74 10.31 -2.93
N ARG A 147 7.78 10.78 -3.62
CA ARG A 147 7.62 11.52 -4.88
C ARG A 147 6.93 10.68 -5.95
N PHE A 148 7.36 9.42 -6.11
CA PHE A 148 6.76 8.51 -7.09
C PHE A 148 5.27 8.24 -6.82
N TYR A 149 4.88 8.11 -5.55
CA TYR A 149 3.48 7.98 -5.14
C TYR A 149 2.70 9.27 -5.43
N THR A 150 3.26 10.43 -5.10
CA THR A 150 2.63 11.74 -5.37
C THR A 150 2.40 11.97 -6.87
N ASP A 151 3.36 11.63 -7.73
CA ASP A 151 3.23 11.76 -9.19
C ASP A 151 2.11 10.86 -9.76
N ARG A 152 1.72 9.83 -9.01
CA ARG A 152 0.68 8.85 -9.36
C ARG A 152 -0.52 8.91 -8.43
N ILE A 153 -0.81 10.08 -7.87
CA ILE A 153 -1.91 10.25 -6.92
C ILE A 153 -3.24 9.69 -7.44
N SER A 154 -3.51 9.78 -8.74
CA SER A 154 -4.72 9.23 -9.38
C SER A 154 -4.85 7.70 -9.33
N GLU A 155 -3.74 6.98 -9.08
CA GLU A 155 -3.71 5.52 -8.89
C GLU A 155 -3.86 5.13 -7.41
N LEU A 156 -3.84 6.10 -6.50
CA LEU A 156 -3.90 5.91 -5.05
C LEU A 156 -5.33 6.06 -4.54
N ASP A 157 -5.52 5.72 -3.26
CA ASP A 157 -6.85 5.79 -2.63
C ASP A 157 -7.44 7.22 -2.72
N PRO A 158 -8.72 7.37 -3.07
CA PRO A 158 -9.39 8.67 -3.13
C PRO A 158 -9.34 9.47 -1.82
N GLU A 159 -9.29 8.82 -0.66
CA GLU A 159 -9.13 9.50 0.64
C GLU A 159 -7.77 10.20 0.74
N LEU A 160 -6.73 9.61 0.15
CA LEU A 160 -5.40 10.22 0.14
C LEU A 160 -5.39 11.53 -0.63
N HIS A 161 -6.20 11.71 -1.67
CA HIS A 161 -6.24 12.94 -2.46
C HIS A 161 -6.59 14.18 -1.63
N ARG A 162 -7.36 14.01 -0.54
CA ARG A 162 -7.71 15.11 0.36
C ARG A 162 -6.51 15.53 1.22
N VAL A 163 -5.76 14.55 1.72
CA VAL A 163 -4.60 14.73 2.61
C VAL A 163 -3.34 15.09 1.81
N ALA A 164 -3.22 14.63 0.56
CA ALA A 164 -2.05 14.76 -0.31
C ALA A 164 -1.73 16.21 -0.71
N ARG A 165 -2.75 17.08 -0.80
CA ARG A 165 -2.53 18.52 -1.06
C ARG A 165 -1.60 19.17 -0.02
N ASP A 166 -1.55 18.60 1.19
CA ASP A 166 -0.77 19.12 2.31
C ASP A 166 0.38 18.17 2.75
N LEU A 167 0.48 16.96 2.17
CA LEU A 167 1.61 16.03 2.35
C LEU A 167 2.84 16.43 1.52
N CYS A 168 2.68 17.34 0.54
CA CYS A 168 3.77 17.93 -0.26
C CYS A 168 4.71 18.87 0.53
N ILE A 169 4.63 18.87 1.86
CA ILE A 169 5.42 19.73 2.74
C ILE A 169 6.17 18.85 3.76
N PHE A 170 7.13 18.06 3.27
CA PHE A 170 8.25 17.56 4.06
C PHE A 170 9.55 17.92 3.34
#